data_AF-A0A2V8J197-F1
#
_entry.id   AF-A0A2V8J197-F1
#
_cell.length_a   1.000
_cell.length_b   1.000
_cell.length_c   1.000
_cell.angle_alpha   90.00
_cell.angle_beta   90.00
_cell.angle_gamma   90.00
#
_symmetry.space_group_name_H-M   'P 1'
#
loop_
_entity.id
_entity.type
_entity.pdbx_description
1 polymer ?
#
loop_
_entity_poly.entity_id
_entity_poly.type
_entity_poly.pdbx_seq_one_letter_code
_entity_poly.pdbx_strand_id
1 'polypeptide(L)'
;MNHVTSRQPTHSDAACRHLAVRVIQQAVRDLSAAGASRADQESARAFLCGSPMMHQWCEVAHLNSSWMVARASKLMNRSGRLAIRSGIQGDAAAKQPCIRKLKRQGNRFDVKSRTEERTL
;
A
#
# COMPACT_ATOMS: atom_id res chain seq x y z
N MET A 1 27.61 -26.61 -34.99
CA MET A 1 26.97 -27.65 -34.15
C MET A 1 26.20 -26.93 -33.06
N ASN A 2 24.88 -26.81 -33.22
CA ASN A 2 24.03 -25.96 -32.37
C ASN A 2 23.42 -26.82 -31.28
N HIS A 3 24.02 -26.83 -30.09
CA HIS A 3 23.39 -27.44 -28.93
C HIS A 3 22.27 -26.52 -28.45
N VAL A 4 21.07 -26.75 -28.97
CA VAL A 4 19.84 -26.29 -28.31
C VAL A 4 19.72 -27.10 -27.03
N THR A 5 20.34 -26.63 -25.95
CA THR A 5 20.04 -27.10 -24.60
C THR A 5 18.60 -26.73 -24.29
N SER A 6 17.70 -27.68 -24.53
CA SER A 6 16.35 -27.67 -23.96
C SER A 6 16.51 -27.75 -22.45
N ARG A 7 16.63 -26.61 -21.78
CA ARG A 7 16.63 -26.54 -20.31
C ARG A 7 15.22 -26.90 -19.85
N GLN A 8 15.08 -28.03 -19.16
CA GLN A 8 13.86 -28.30 -18.41
C GLN A 8 13.68 -27.20 -17.36
N PRO A 9 12.46 -26.64 -17.22
CA PRO A 9 12.17 -25.69 -16.16
C PRO A 9 12.37 -26.42 -14.82
N THR A 10 13.31 -25.93 -14.03
CA THR A 10 13.56 -26.47 -12.70
C THR A 10 12.38 -26.12 -11.79
N HIS A 11 12.21 -26.87 -10.69
CA HIS A 11 11.22 -26.53 -9.66
C HIS A 11 11.42 -25.10 -9.13
N SER A 12 12.68 -24.63 -9.09
CA SER A 12 13.02 -23.24 -8.74
C SER A 12 12.41 -22.25 -9.74
N ASP A 13 12.48 -22.53 -11.04
CA ASP A 13 11.91 -21.65 -12.06
C ASP A 13 10.39 -21.54 -11.90
N ALA A 14 9.70 -22.66 -11.63
CA ALA A 14 8.26 -22.64 -11.39
C ALA A 14 7.88 -21.84 -10.12
N ALA A 15 8.65 -21.96 -9.05
CA ALA A 15 8.45 -21.19 -7.83
C ALA A 15 8.68 -19.69 -8.04
N CYS A 16 9.75 -19.32 -8.76
CA CYS A 16 10.03 -17.93 -9.13
C CYS A 16 8.92 -17.34 -10.00
N ARG A 17 8.40 -18.09 -10.98
CA ARG A 17 7.24 -17.69 -11.79
C ARG A 17 6.00 -17.47 -10.93
N HIS A 18 5.74 -18.38 -9.99
CA HIS A 18 4.59 -18.26 -9.10
C HIS A 18 4.70 -16.99 -8.24
N LEU A 19 5.86 -16.74 -7.64
CA LEU A 19 6.11 -15.54 -6.86
C LEU A 19 5.91 -14.27 -7.69
N ALA A 20 6.42 -14.26 -8.93
CA ALA A 20 6.27 -13.14 -9.85
C ALA A 20 4.80 -12.80 -10.13
N VAL A 21 4.01 -13.81 -10.43
CA VAL A 21 2.55 -13.64 -10.62
C VAL A 21 1.89 -13.10 -9.36
N ARG A 22 2.27 -13.58 -8.18
CA ARG A 22 1.71 -13.12 -6.90
C ARG A 22 2.04 -11.66 -6.61
N VAL A 23 3.29 -11.24 -6.83
CA VAL A 23 3.72 -9.85 -6.66
C VAL A 23 2.92 -8.92 -7.58
N ILE A 24 2.79 -9.29 -8.86
CA ILE A 24 2.02 -8.50 -9.83
C ILE A 24 0.54 -8.44 -9.45
N GLN A 25 -0.05 -9.56 -9.04
CA GLN A 25 -1.45 -9.61 -8.60
C GLN A 25 -1.69 -8.75 -7.37
N GLN A 26 -0.77 -8.75 -6.40
CA GLN A 26 -0.89 -7.94 -5.19
C GLN A 26 -0.84 -6.45 -5.54
N ALA A 27 0.12 -6.01 -6.36
CA ALA A 27 0.18 -4.60 -6.78
C ALA A 27 -1.10 -4.15 -7.53
N VAL A 28 -1.68 -5.01 -8.37
CA VAL A 28 -2.96 -4.69 -9.04
C VAL A 28 -4.12 -4.59 -8.04
N ARG A 29 -4.13 -5.44 -7.01
CA ARG A 29 -5.14 -5.37 -5.94
C ARG A 29 -4.97 -4.10 -5.13
N ASP A 30 -3.77 -3.78 -4.68
CA ASP A 30 -3.48 -2.58 -3.90
C ASP A 30 -3.89 -1.31 -4.65
N LEU A 31 -3.65 -1.27 -5.97
CA LEU A 31 -4.05 -0.14 -6.82
C LEU A 31 -5.58 0.02 -6.95
N SER A 32 -6.35 -1.07 -6.86
CA SER A 32 -7.81 -1.06 -7.10
C SER A 32 -8.65 -1.16 -5.83
N ALA A 33 -8.05 -1.51 -4.70
CA ALA A 33 -8.73 -1.72 -3.44
C ALA A 33 -9.09 -0.38 -2.77
N ALA A 34 -10.40 -0.18 -2.54
CA ALA A 34 -10.91 1.00 -1.84
C ALA A 34 -10.46 1.10 -0.37
N GLY A 35 -10.01 -0.01 0.22
CA GLY A 35 -9.51 -0.08 1.59
C GLY A 35 -7.98 -0.20 1.74
N ALA A 36 -7.22 -0.16 0.63
CA ALA A 36 -5.76 -0.15 0.73
C ALA A 36 -5.26 1.18 1.32
N SER A 37 -4.13 1.13 2.02
CA SER A 37 -3.51 2.37 2.52
C SER A 37 -3.07 3.23 1.33
N ARG A 38 -3.05 4.56 1.52
CA ARG A 38 -2.57 5.48 0.48
C ARG A 38 -1.12 5.20 0.08
N ALA A 39 -0.29 4.73 1.02
CA ALA A 39 1.10 4.37 0.77
C ALA A 39 1.21 3.13 -0.12
N ASP A 40 0.38 2.12 0.11
CA ASP A 40 0.36 0.89 -0.71
C ASP A 40 -0.15 1.20 -2.12
N GLN A 41 -1.19 2.01 -2.25
CA GLN A 41 -1.70 2.47 -3.54
C GLN A 41 -0.63 3.22 -4.35
N GLU A 42 0.09 4.15 -3.72
CA GLU A 42 1.15 4.92 -4.39
C GLU A 42 2.35 4.03 -4.76
N SER A 43 2.72 3.10 -3.88
CA SER A 43 3.79 2.12 -4.15
C SER A 43 3.41 1.20 -5.31
N ALA A 44 2.17 0.70 -5.34
CA ALA A 44 1.64 -0.09 -6.43
C ALA A 44 1.56 0.71 -7.74
N ARG A 45 1.20 1.99 -7.67
CA ARG A 45 1.21 2.91 -8.80
C ARG A 45 2.60 3.04 -9.40
N ALA A 46 3.60 3.33 -8.56
CA ALA A 46 5.00 3.46 -8.98
C ALA A 46 5.54 2.16 -9.58
N PHE A 47 5.23 1.02 -8.96
CA PHE A 47 5.61 -0.29 -9.48
C PHE A 47 5.02 -0.55 -10.88
N LEU A 48 3.70 -0.38 -11.03
CA LEU A 48 2.97 -0.71 -12.26
C LEU A 48 3.15 0.31 -13.40
N CYS A 49 3.73 1.49 -13.14
CA CYS A 49 3.97 2.54 -14.13
C CYS A 49 5.22 2.28 -15.02
N GLY A 50 5.58 1.02 -15.25
CA GLY A 50 6.75 0.67 -16.07
C GLY A 50 8.06 0.71 -15.31
N SER A 51 8.06 0.43 -14.00
CA SER A 51 9.31 0.31 -13.25
C SER A 51 10.20 -0.81 -13.82
N PRO A 52 11.54 -0.69 -13.79
CA PRO A 52 12.43 -1.78 -14.22
C PRO A 52 12.15 -3.09 -13.50
N MET A 53 11.79 -3.00 -12.21
CA MET A 53 11.39 -4.15 -11.40
C MET A 53 10.13 -4.82 -11.97
N MET A 54 9.10 -4.07 -12.36
CA MET A 54 7.89 -4.65 -12.97
C MET A 54 8.18 -5.36 -14.30
N HIS A 55 9.07 -4.81 -15.13
CA HIS A 55 9.50 -5.47 -16.37
C HIS A 55 10.15 -6.83 -16.09
N GLN A 56 11.09 -6.89 -15.15
CA GLN A 56 11.73 -8.13 -14.74
C GLN A 56 10.74 -9.16 -14.19
N TRP A 57 9.80 -8.74 -13.34
CA TRP A 57 8.76 -9.64 -12.85
C TRP A 57 7.82 -10.11 -13.96
N CYS A 58 7.52 -9.29 -14.97
CA CYS A 58 6.74 -9.70 -16.13
C CYS A 58 7.50 -10.71 -16.99
N GLU A 59 8.80 -10.50 -17.23
CA GLU A 59 9.65 -11.46 -17.93
C GLU A 59 9.67 -12.81 -17.23
N VAL A 60 9.90 -12.82 -15.91
CA VAL A 60 9.85 -14.05 -15.10
C VAL A 60 8.45 -14.67 -15.21
N ALA A 61 7.37 -13.90 -15.07
CA ALA A 61 6.00 -14.41 -15.14
C ALA A 61 5.52 -14.80 -16.55
N HIS A 62 6.33 -14.60 -17.60
CA HIS A 62 5.94 -14.73 -19.01
C HIS A 62 4.71 -13.87 -19.37
N LEU A 63 4.62 -12.66 -18.80
CA LEU A 63 3.55 -11.70 -19.04
C LEU A 63 4.03 -10.57 -19.95
N ASN A 64 3.11 -9.98 -20.70
CA ASN A 64 3.41 -8.82 -21.52
C ASN A 64 3.40 -7.54 -20.66
N SER A 65 4.58 -6.94 -20.46
CA SER A 65 4.74 -5.74 -19.64
C SER A 65 3.98 -4.54 -20.20
N SER A 66 3.92 -4.36 -21.53
CA SER A 66 3.20 -3.25 -22.16
C SER A 66 1.70 -3.33 -21.91
N TRP A 67 1.14 -4.55 -21.98
CA TRP A 67 -0.25 -4.80 -21.62
C TRP A 67 -0.52 -4.50 -20.14
N MET A 68 0.42 -4.87 -19.26
CA MET A 68 0.32 -4.58 -17.82
C MET A 68 0.30 -3.09 -17.51
N VAL A 69 1.20 -2.30 -18.13
CA VAL A 69 1.19 -0.83 -18.00
C VAL A 69 -0.14 -0.26 -18.48
N ALA A 70 -0.61 -0.66 -19.67
CA ALA A 70 -1.88 -0.18 -20.20
C ALA A 70 -3.08 -0.53 -19.30
N ARG A 71 -3.06 -1.72 -18.69
CA ARG A 71 -4.07 -2.14 -17.72
C ARG A 71 -4.01 -1.29 -16.45
N ALA A 72 -2.82 -1.04 -15.92
CA ALA A 72 -2.64 -0.21 -14.73
C ALA A 72 -3.12 1.23 -14.96
N SER A 73 -2.80 1.83 -16.11
CA SER A 73 -3.30 3.16 -16.50
C SER A 73 -4.83 3.20 -16.55
N LYS A 74 -5.48 2.15 -17.07
CA LYS A 74 -6.95 2.05 -17.06
C LYS A 74 -7.53 1.99 -15.64
N LEU A 75 -6.86 1.33 -14.70
CA LEU A 75 -7.29 1.27 -13.30
C LEU A 75 -7.15 2.62 -12.60
N MET A 76 -6.03 3.32 -12.79
CA MET A 76 -5.80 4.66 -12.24
C MET A 76 -6.86 5.66 -12.72
N ASN A 77 -7.20 5.61 -14.02
CA ASN A 77 -8.23 6.47 -14.62
C ASN A 77 -9.65 6.17 -14.08
N ARG A 78 -9.90 4.97 -13.55
CA ARG A 78 -11.18 4.59 -12.93
C ARG A 78 -11.27 5.05 -11.48
N SER A 79 -10.18 4.92 -10.71
CA SER A 79 -10.13 5.41 -9.32
C SER A 79 -10.34 6.92 -9.24
N GLY A 80 -9.83 7.70 -10.20
CA GLY A 80 -10.08 9.14 -10.28
C GLY A 80 -11.55 9.53 -10.50
N ARG A 81 -12.35 8.69 -11.19
CA ARG A 81 -13.79 8.96 -11.41
C ARG A 81 -14.66 8.65 -10.20
N LEU A 82 -14.26 7.67 -9.38
CA LEU A 82 -15.00 7.32 -8.16
C LEU A 82 -14.72 8.33 -7.03
N ALA A 83 -13.50 8.88 -6.96
CA ALA A 83 -13.17 9.93 -5.99
C ALA A 83 -13.96 11.23 -6.18
N ILE A 84 -14.34 11.59 -7.41
CA ILE A 84 -15.12 12.82 -7.70
C ILE A 84 -16.58 12.67 -7.26
N ARG A 85 -17.16 11.47 -7.29
CA ARG A 85 -18.57 11.24 -6.90
C ARG A 85 -18.80 11.22 -5.39
N SER A 86 -17.76 11.05 -4.58
CA SER A 86 -17.87 11.08 -3.12
C SER A 86 -17.61 12.48 -2.52
N GLY A 87 -17.34 13.50 -3.34
CA GLY A 87 -17.00 14.85 -2.89
C GLY A 87 -18.12 15.90 -3.00
N ILE A 88 -19.32 15.55 -3.46
CA ILE A 88 -20.46 16.48 -3.55
C ILE A 88 -21.70 15.86 -2.90
N GLN A 89 -21.66 15.71 -1.59
CA GLN A 89 -22.87 15.80 -0.79
C GLN A 89 -22.63 16.92 0.21
N GLY A 90 -23.23 18.06 -0.11
CA GLY A 90 -23.12 19.26 0.70
C GLY A 90 -23.70 19.02 2.08
N ASP A 91 -22.93 19.42 3.10
CA ASP A 91 -23.49 19.82 4.37
C ASP A 91 -22.94 21.22 4.67
N ALA A 92 -23.57 22.20 4.05
CA ALA A 92 -23.51 23.59 4.49
C ALA A 92 -24.57 23.76 5.59
N ALA A 93 -24.26 23.27 6.79
CA ALA A 93 -24.91 23.70 8.01
C ALA A 93 -23.81 24.16 8.98
N ALA A 94 -23.59 25.47 8.95
CA ALA A 94 -22.74 26.20 9.85
C ALA A 94 -23.06 25.84 11.32
N LYS A 95 -22.00 25.56 12.09
CA LYS A 95 -21.78 26.02 13.49
C LYS A 95 -20.42 25.50 14.01
N GLN A 96 -19.39 26.33 13.91
CA GLN A 96 -18.33 26.39 14.93
C GLN A 96 -18.75 27.43 16.00
N PRO A 97 -18.06 27.58 17.16
CA PRO A 97 -17.29 26.64 17.97
C PRO A 97 -17.73 26.70 19.47
N CYS A 98 -17.49 25.66 20.28
CA CYS A 98 -17.51 25.83 21.74
C CYS A 98 -16.60 24.85 22.50
N ILE A 99 -15.37 25.33 22.71
CA ILE A 99 -14.69 25.44 24.00
C ILE A 99 -15.34 24.72 25.22
N ARG A 100 -14.51 23.88 25.87
CA ARG A 100 -14.49 23.42 27.29
C ARG A 100 -15.63 22.52 27.77
N LYS A 101 -15.23 21.31 28.24
CA LYS A 101 -15.22 21.01 29.68
C LYS A 101 -14.31 19.83 30.04
N LEU A 102 -13.22 20.20 30.69
CA LEU A 102 -12.39 19.45 31.61
C LEU A 102 -13.30 18.73 32.63
N LYS A 103 -13.38 17.40 32.62
CA LYS A 103 -13.95 16.64 33.73
C LYS A 103 -12.81 16.10 34.58
N ARG A 104 -12.44 16.93 35.57
CA ARG A 104 -11.73 16.50 36.78
C ARG A 104 -12.55 15.38 37.43
N GLN A 105 -11.99 14.19 37.56
CA GLN A 105 -12.19 13.35 38.73
C GLN A 105 -10.81 13.11 39.33
N GLY A 106 -10.63 13.64 40.54
CA GLY A 106 -9.40 13.46 41.28
C GLY A 106 -9.30 12.02 41.75
N ASN A 107 -8.09 11.49 41.74
CA ASN A 107 -7.68 10.66 42.84
C ASN A 107 -6.40 11.23 43.42
N ARG A 108 -6.57 11.69 44.66
CA ARG A 108 -5.62 12.35 45.52
C ARG A 108 -4.98 11.24 46.34
N PHE A 109 -3.81 10.78 45.93
CA PHE A 109 -2.91 10.08 46.83
C PHE A 109 -1.66 10.93 46.97
N ASP A 110 -1.63 11.67 48.08
CA ASP A 110 -0.47 12.34 48.62
C ASP A 110 -0.07 11.54 49.85
N VAL A 111 1.04 10.81 49.79
CA VAL A 111 1.83 10.46 50.97
C VAL A 111 3.30 10.46 50.55
N LYS A 112 3.95 11.59 50.86
CA LYS A 112 5.26 11.70 51.54
C LYS A 112 6.10 10.42 51.61
N SER A 113 7.34 10.53 51.16
CA SER A 113 8.56 10.43 52.01
C SER A 113 9.78 10.39 51.08
N ARG A 114 10.62 11.43 51.12
CA ARG A 114 11.77 11.56 52.04
C ARG A 114 12.97 10.81 51.45
N THR A 115 13.83 11.52 50.72
CA THR A 115 15.12 12.10 51.17
C THR A 115 16.24 11.05 51.20
N GLU A 116 17.42 11.52 50.79
CA GLU A 116 18.77 11.01 51.05
C GLU A 116 19.30 10.03 49.99
N GLU A 117 20.24 10.46 49.16
CA GLU A 117 21.69 10.56 49.41
C GLU A 117 22.39 9.19 49.41
N ARG A 118 23.31 9.02 48.45
CA ARG A 118 24.63 8.34 48.50
C ARG A 118 24.92 7.73 47.12
N THR A 119 25.75 8.35 46.28
CA THR A 119 27.23 8.40 46.34
C THR A 119 27.83 6.99 46.44
N LEU A 120 28.06 6.36 45.29
CA LEU A 120 29.36 6.06 44.67
C LEU A 120 29.17 5.09 43.51
#